data_AF-A0A518DDW7-F1
#
_entry.id   AF-A0A518DDW7-F1
#
_cell.length_a   1.000
_cell.length_b   1.000
_cell.length_c   1.000
_cell.angle_alpha   90.00
_cell.angle_beta   90.00
_cell.angle_gamma   90.00
#
_symmetry.space_group_name_H-M   'P 1'
#
loop_
_entity.id
_entity.type
_entity.pdbx_description
1 polymer ?
#
loop_
_entity_poly.entity_id
_entity_poly.type
_entity_poly.pdbx_seq_one_letter_code
_entity_poly.pdbx_strand_id
1 'polypeptide(L)'
;MSTLSDNEPFDDFLGLRASTLHGVRLLVFAGVSGSGKSTAMRFLEREHPRFRGMPSTVLGPHPTPAALDGSRRFVLVEEVHRPAELKGVARLLRLGHTVAVASHLPLAWYTPFRLAWRCRFFQTDRDAAKISRYLTGRRVRFTEAAVADYCRRYGASYLDAAHILERFPLDDFDRAYGAFQRLCRIKRGQSGPG
;
A
#
# COMPACT_ATOMS: atom_id res chain seq x y z
N MET A 1 -13.23 15.85 1.00
CA MET A 1 -11.86 15.37 1.34
C MET A 1 -11.87 14.97 2.80
N SER A 2 -12.33 13.75 3.09
CA SER A 2 -12.29 13.20 4.44
C SER A 2 -10.85 12.77 4.71
N THR A 3 -10.12 13.57 5.47
CA THR A 3 -8.87 13.16 6.11
C THR A 3 -9.19 11.94 6.98
N LEU A 4 -8.65 10.78 6.63
CA LEU A 4 -8.51 9.68 7.59
C LEU A 4 -7.84 10.29 8.83
N SER A 5 -8.57 10.35 9.93
CA SER A 5 -8.15 11.03 11.15
C SER A 5 -6.83 10.44 11.64
N ASP A 6 -5.85 11.28 11.97
CA ASP A 6 -4.55 10.94 12.58
C ASP A 6 -4.63 10.16 13.92
N ASN A 7 -5.84 9.77 14.35
CA ASN A 7 -6.15 9.07 15.60
C ASN A 7 -6.60 7.61 15.43
N GLU A 8 -6.72 7.07 14.21
CA GLU A 8 -6.96 5.63 14.07
C GLU A 8 -5.65 4.85 14.32
N PRO A 9 -5.64 3.84 15.21
CA PRO A 9 -4.44 3.06 15.47
C PRO A 9 -3.96 2.36 14.19
N PHE A 10 -2.65 2.37 13.94
CA PHE A 10 -2.05 1.70 12.79
C PHE A 10 -2.43 0.21 12.76
N ASP A 11 -3.13 -0.21 11.69
CA ASP A 11 -3.41 -1.63 11.45
C ASP A 11 -2.14 -2.36 11.01
N ASP A 12 -1.54 -3.12 11.92
CA ASP A 12 -0.30 -3.87 11.68
C ASP A 12 -0.55 -5.21 10.96
N PHE A 13 -1.36 -5.19 9.91
CA PHE A 13 -1.73 -6.38 9.13
C PHE A 13 -0.55 -7.07 8.43
N LEU A 14 0.57 -6.36 8.30
CA LEU A 14 1.82 -6.87 7.74
C LEU A 14 2.79 -7.40 8.82
N GLY A 15 2.43 -7.30 10.11
CA GLY A 15 3.27 -7.71 11.23
C GLY A 15 4.59 -6.94 11.32
N LEU A 16 4.61 -5.67 10.89
CA LEU A 16 5.80 -4.83 10.86
C LEU A 16 6.35 -4.58 12.25
N ARG A 17 5.52 -4.45 13.29
CA ARG A 17 5.98 -4.21 14.67
C ARG A 17 6.91 -5.32 15.16
N ALA A 18 6.59 -6.56 14.83
CA ALA A 18 7.35 -7.74 15.24
C ALA A 18 8.44 -8.16 14.23
N SER A 19 8.52 -7.49 13.08
CA SER A 19 9.37 -7.95 11.99
C SER A 19 10.85 -7.61 12.19
N THR A 20 11.72 -8.62 12.11
CA THR A 20 13.17 -8.38 12.13
C THR A 20 13.64 -7.86 10.76
N LEU A 21 14.02 -6.58 10.72
CA LEU A 21 14.47 -5.89 9.51
C LEU A 21 15.98 -5.62 9.50
N HIS A 22 16.75 -6.21 10.44
CA HIS A 22 18.19 -6.00 10.52
C HIS A 22 18.91 -6.38 9.21
N GLY A 23 19.80 -5.50 8.75
CA GLY A 23 20.55 -5.65 7.50
C GLY A 23 19.71 -5.56 6.21
N VAL A 24 18.38 -5.41 6.30
CA VAL A 24 17.53 -5.23 5.12
C VAL A 24 17.87 -3.89 4.46
N ARG A 25 18.00 -3.95 3.14
CA ARG A 25 18.40 -2.83 2.28
C ARG A 25 17.26 -2.35 1.40
N LEU A 26 16.37 -3.26 1.00
CA LEU A 26 15.20 -2.97 0.18
C LEU A 26 13.94 -3.57 0.83
N LEU A 27 12.94 -2.74 1.04
CA LEU A 27 11.59 -3.14 1.43
C LEU A 27 10.64 -2.79 0.29
N VAL A 28 9.83 -3.75 -0.16
CA VAL A 28 8.86 -3.52 -1.24
C VAL A 28 7.47 -3.79 -0.71
N PHE A 29 6.61 -2.79 -0.77
CA PHE A 29 5.18 -2.88 -0.49
C PHE A 29 4.46 -2.86 -1.84
N ALA A 30 3.93 -4.00 -2.25
CA ALA A 30 3.20 -4.13 -3.51
C ALA A 30 1.69 -4.27 -3.26
N GLY A 31 0.91 -3.67 -4.14
CA GLY A 31 -0.54 -3.86 -4.18
C GLY A 31 -1.27 -2.68 -4.82
N VAL A 32 -2.59 -2.79 -4.92
CA VAL A 32 -3.49 -1.77 -5.52
C VAL A 32 -3.44 -0.42 -4.80
N SER A 33 -3.94 0.65 -5.44
CA SER A 33 -4.14 1.94 -4.77
C SER A 33 -5.01 1.80 -3.52
N GLY A 34 -4.73 2.57 -2.46
CA GLY A 34 -5.50 2.49 -1.21
C GLY A 34 -5.25 1.24 -0.35
N SER A 35 -4.33 0.35 -0.73
CA SER A 35 -4.03 -0.87 0.03
C SER A 35 -3.18 -0.64 1.31
N GLY A 36 -2.72 0.59 1.57
CA GLY A 36 -1.93 0.91 2.77
C GLY A 36 -0.40 0.82 2.60
N LYS A 37 0.12 0.78 1.38
CA LYS A 37 1.58 0.80 1.10
C LYS A 37 2.28 2.00 1.75
N SER A 38 1.81 3.22 1.47
CA SER A 38 2.41 4.45 2.02
C SER A 38 2.26 4.50 3.53
N THR A 39 1.11 4.13 4.08
CA THR A 39 0.88 4.04 5.54
C THR A 39 1.88 3.09 6.21
N ALA A 40 2.13 1.91 5.62
CA ALA A 40 3.14 0.96 6.11
C ALA A 40 4.56 1.54 6.08
N MET A 41 4.94 2.26 5.02
CA MET A 41 6.25 2.93 4.95
C MET A 41 6.39 4.06 5.99
N ARG A 42 5.33 4.84 6.20
CA ARG A 42 5.29 5.90 7.23
C ARG A 42 5.38 5.32 8.64
N PHE A 43 4.72 4.19 8.89
CA PHE A 43 4.87 3.46 10.14
C PHE A 43 6.34 3.05 10.36
N LEU A 44 7.01 2.50 9.34
CA LEU A 44 8.43 2.15 9.45
C LEU A 44 9.29 3.37 9.79
N GLU A 45 9.10 4.48 9.08
CA GLU A 45 9.82 5.73 9.29
C GLU A 45 9.66 6.28 10.72
N ARG A 46 8.43 6.26 11.25
CA ARG A 46 8.08 6.94 12.51
C ARG A 46 8.26 6.07 13.75
N GLU A 47 7.90 4.79 13.66
CA GLU A 47 7.70 3.94 14.83
C GLU A 47 8.67 2.76 14.89
N HIS A 48 9.08 2.20 13.75
CA HIS A 48 9.84 0.96 13.76
C HIS A 48 11.26 1.16 14.34
N PRO A 49 11.71 0.37 15.34
CA PRO A 49 12.97 0.60 16.07
C PRO A 49 14.21 0.71 15.18
N ARG A 50 14.21 0.02 14.04
CA ARG A 50 15.32 0.08 13.07
C ARG A 50 15.46 1.43 12.36
N PHE A 51 14.36 2.12 12.07
CA PHE A 51 14.37 3.30 11.20
C PHE A 51 14.01 4.59 11.92
N ARG A 52 13.31 4.48 13.06
CA ARG A 52 12.97 5.62 13.90
C ARG A 52 14.23 6.41 14.26
N GLY A 53 14.22 7.71 13.98
CA GLY A 53 15.33 8.62 14.23
C GLY A 53 16.41 8.63 13.13
N MET A 54 16.32 7.78 12.11
CA MET A 54 17.16 7.90 10.92
C MET A 54 16.69 9.08 10.05
N PRO A 55 17.60 9.84 9.43
CA PRO A 55 17.22 10.82 8.41
C PRO A 55 16.52 10.10 7.25
N SER A 56 15.30 10.55 6.94
CA SER A 56 14.47 9.99 5.89
C SER A 56 14.19 10.99 4.77
N THR A 57 13.86 10.50 3.59
CA THR A 57 13.45 11.34 2.46
C THR A 57 12.42 10.60 1.63
N VAL A 58 11.37 11.30 1.25
CA VAL A 58 10.32 10.76 0.38
C VAL A 58 10.54 11.26 -1.03
N LEU A 59 10.56 10.34 -1.97
CA LEU A 59 10.74 10.59 -3.39
C LEU A 59 9.56 10.01 -4.16
N GLY A 60 9.22 10.64 -5.29
CA GLY A 60 8.24 10.12 -6.23
C GLY A 60 8.78 8.95 -7.09
N PRO A 61 8.03 8.54 -8.13
CA PRO A 61 8.29 7.34 -8.92
C PRO A 61 9.63 7.34 -9.66
N HIS A 62 10.20 8.51 -9.92
CA HIS A 62 11.49 8.68 -10.58
C HIS A 62 12.54 9.20 -9.59
N PRO A 63 13.01 8.36 -8.64
CA PRO A 63 13.92 8.84 -7.61
C PRO A 63 15.29 9.17 -8.21
N THR A 64 15.70 10.43 -8.07
CA THR A 64 17.02 10.92 -8.49
C THR A 64 17.91 11.14 -7.26
N PRO A 65 19.09 10.49 -7.17
CA PRO A 65 19.96 10.65 -6.01
C PRO A 65 20.57 12.04 -5.83
N ALA A 66 20.53 12.89 -6.88
CA ALA A 66 20.98 14.28 -6.79
C ALA A 66 20.22 15.08 -5.73
N ALA A 67 19.02 14.63 -5.33
CA ALA A 67 18.24 15.22 -4.25
C ALA A 67 18.73 14.83 -2.84
N LEU A 68 19.78 14.01 -2.71
CA LEU A 68 20.29 13.50 -1.44
C LEU A 68 21.70 14.04 -1.17
N ASP A 69 21.95 14.49 0.06
CA ASP A 69 23.21 15.10 0.52
C ASP A 69 24.37 14.10 0.76
N GLY A 70 24.35 12.94 0.11
CA GLY A 70 25.38 11.90 0.23
C GLY A 70 25.38 11.12 1.56
N SER A 71 24.63 11.55 2.57
CA SER A 71 24.49 10.80 3.83
C SER A 71 23.63 9.55 3.64
N ARG A 72 23.93 8.47 4.39
CA ARG A 72 23.08 7.26 4.39
C ARG A 72 21.75 7.58 5.04
N ARG A 73 20.66 7.30 4.32
CA ARG A 73 19.28 7.67 4.65
C ARG A 73 18.34 6.48 4.53
N PHE A 74 17.17 6.60 5.15
CA PHE A 74 16.03 5.75 4.85
C PHE A 74 15.14 6.45 3.80
N VAL A 75 15.17 5.94 2.57
CA VAL A 75 14.50 6.58 1.43
C VAL A 75 13.18 5.87 1.14
N LEU A 76 12.08 6.62 1.16
CA LEU A 76 10.74 6.15 0.81
C LEU A 76 10.48 6.54 -0.64
N VAL A 77 10.27 5.57 -1.52
CA VAL A 77 9.94 5.81 -2.93
C VAL A 77 8.45 5.48 -3.13
N GLU A 78 7.66 6.49 -3.47
CA GLU A 78 6.22 6.34 -3.68
C GLU A 78 5.87 6.13 -5.16
N GLU A 79 4.73 5.48 -5.38
CA GLU A 79 4.08 5.35 -6.69
C GLU A 79 4.92 4.68 -7.79
N VAL A 80 5.73 3.64 -7.49
CA VAL A 80 6.46 2.93 -8.56
C VAL A 80 5.49 2.11 -9.42
N HIS A 81 5.32 2.51 -10.68
CA HIS A 81 4.39 1.98 -11.67
C HIS A 81 5.07 1.24 -12.81
N ARG A 82 6.34 1.53 -13.11
CA ARG A 82 7.01 1.06 -14.34
C ARG A 82 8.36 0.41 -14.06
N PRO A 83 8.75 -0.66 -14.78
CA PRO A 83 10.06 -1.29 -14.58
C PRO A 83 11.25 -0.36 -14.77
N ALA A 84 11.14 0.65 -15.63
CA ALA A 84 12.20 1.64 -15.85
C ALA A 84 12.58 2.44 -14.59
N GLU A 85 11.63 2.63 -13.66
CA GLU A 85 11.80 3.35 -12.39
C GLU A 85 12.71 2.61 -11.42
N LEU A 86 12.80 1.28 -11.55
CA LEU A 86 13.66 0.42 -10.74
C LEU A 86 15.14 0.76 -10.91
N LYS A 87 15.53 1.41 -12.02
CA LYS A 87 16.89 1.92 -12.20
C LYS A 87 17.26 2.95 -11.11
N GLY A 88 16.32 3.83 -10.76
CA GLY A 88 16.49 4.81 -9.69
C GLY A 88 16.63 4.13 -8.33
N VAL A 89 15.77 3.14 -8.04
CA VAL A 89 15.86 2.30 -6.82
C VAL A 89 17.21 1.61 -6.72
N ALA A 90 17.69 0.99 -7.80
CA ALA A 90 19.01 0.34 -7.82
C ALA A 90 20.16 1.33 -7.58
N ARG A 91 20.06 2.55 -8.11
CA ARG A 91 21.07 3.59 -7.87
C ARG A 91 21.10 4.02 -6.41
N LEU A 92 19.94 4.21 -5.77
CA LEU A 92 19.87 4.51 -4.34
C LEU A 92 20.48 3.39 -3.47
N LEU A 93 20.20 2.13 -3.80
CA LEU A 93 20.76 0.99 -3.07
C LEU A 93 22.28 0.91 -3.20
N ARG A 94 22.83 1.16 -4.39
CA ARG A 94 24.28 1.21 -4.64
C ARG A 94 24.98 2.33 -3.87
N LEU A 95 24.33 3.46 -3.68
CA LEU A 95 24.84 4.58 -2.87
C LEU A 95 24.80 4.32 -1.36
N GLY A 96 24.30 3.17 -0.92
CA GLY A 96 24.32 2.81 0.49
C GLY A 96 23.08 3.29 1.26
N HIS A 97 22.02 3.76 0.60
CA HIS A 97 20.73 4.02 1.25
C HIS A 97 19.95 2.73 1.54
N THR A 98 19.10 2.76 2.57
CA THR A 98 18.06 1.74 2.76
C THR A 98 16.78 2.27 2.13
N VAL A 99 16.12 1.48 1.30
CA VAL A 99 15.01 1.94 0.46
C VAL A 99 13.73 1.17 0.80
N ALA A 100 12.63 1.88 1.03
CA ALA A 100 11.28 1.33 1.06
C ALA A 100 10.53 1.82 -0.19
N VAL A 101 9.83 0.92 -0.87
CA VAL A 101 9.13 1.21 -2.13
C VAL A 101 7.66 0.88 -1.99
N ALA A 102 6.78 1.83 -2.29
CA ALA A 102 5.38 1.57 -2.59
C ALA A 102 5.24 1.34 -4.10
N SER A 103 4.79 0.16 -4.49
CA SER A 103 4.73 -0.24 -5.90
C SER A 103 3.39 -0.79 -6.32
N HIS A 104 3.04 -0.49 -7.56
CA HIS A 104 1.96 -1.11 -8.31
C HIS A 104 2.47 -2.22 -9.25
N LEU A 105 3.80 -2.43 -9.32
CA LEU A 105 4.40 -3.53 -10.05
C LEU A 105 4.26 -4.85 -9.29
N PRO A 106 4.10 -5.98 -9.99
CA PRO A 106 4.25 -7.30 -9.40
C PRO A 106 5.61 -7.47 -8.71
N LEU A 107 5.64 -8.15 -7.56
CA LEU A 107 6.87 -8.43 -6.80
C LEU A 107 7.96 -9.16 -7.61
N ALA A 108 7.58 -9.90 -8.65
CA ALA A 108 8.49 -10.57 -9.56
C ALA A 108 9.53 -9.61 -10.18
N TRP A 109 9.16 -8.36 -10.45
CA TRP A 109 10.07 -7.34 -10.99
C TRP A 109 11.20 -6.96 -10.02
N TYR A 110 11.03 -7.22 -8.72
CA TYR A 110 12.03 -6.94 -7.69
C TYR A 110 12.93 -8.13 -7.39
N THR A 111 12.67 -9.29 -7.98
CA THR A 111 13.47 -10.50 -7.76
C THR A 111 14.96 -10.33 -8.07
N PRO A 112 15.40 -9.60 -9.12
CA PRO A 112 16.83 -9.42 -9.40
C PRO A 112 17.59 -8.70 -8.28
N PHE A 113 16.92 -7.85 -7.49
CA PHE A 113 17.54 -7.15 -6.37
C PHE A 113 18.01 -8.09 -5.26
N ARG A 114 17.40 -9.28 -5.15
CA ARG A 114 17.78 -10.27 -4.14
C ARG A 114 19.19 -10.82 -4.35
N LEU A 115 19.74 -10.70 -5.56
CA LEU A 115 21.10 -11.16 -5.88
C LEU A 115 22.18 -10.30 -5.21
N ALA A 116 21.92 -9.00 -5.03
CA ALA A 116 22.90 -8.06 -4.50
C ALA A 116 22.55 -7.49 -3.12
N TRP A 117 21.29 -7.61 -2.68
CA TRP A 117 20.82 -6.98 -1.45
C TRP A 117 19.83 -7.86 -0.67
N ARG A 118 19.88 -7.75 0.66
CA ARG A 118 18.86 -8.35 1.54
C ARG A 118 17.55 -7.58 1.38
N CYS A 119 16.55 -8.25 0.79
CA CYS A 119 15.25 -7.68 0.48
C CYS A 119 14.13 -8.26 1.36
N ARG A 120 13.10 -7.46 1.64
CA ARG A 120 11.83 -7.90 2.22
C ARG A 120 10.68 -7.43 1.36
N PHE A 121 9.70 -8.30 1.11
CA PHE A 121 8.57 -8.04 0.24
C PHE A 121 7.28 -8.23 1.02
N PHE A 122 6.36 -7.30 0.87
CA PHE A 122 5.08 -7.24 1.54
C PHE A 122 3.99 -7.04 0.50
N GLN A 123 2.94 -7.84 0.58
CA GLN A 123 1.77 -7.70 -0.27
C GLN A 123 0.62 -7.11 0.53
N THR A 124 0.12 -5.97 0.07
CA THR A 124 -0.78 -5.09 0.84
C THR A 124 -2.25 -5.25 0.52
N ASP A 125 -2.55 -5.97 -0.57
CA ASP A 125 -3.88 -6.09 -1.18
C ASP A 125 -4.49 -7.49 -1.09
N ARG A 126 -3.85 -8.43 -0.38
CA ARG A 126 -4.32 -9.82 -0.24
C ARG A 126 -5.02 -10.15 1.07
N ASP A 127 -4.76 -9.38 2.12
CA ASP A 127 -5.37 -9.66 3.43
C ASP A 127 -6.80 -9.10 3.49
N ALA A 128 -7.79 -9.98 3.33
CA ALA A 128 -9.20 -9.62 3.45
C ALA A 128 -9.59 -9.26 4.89
N ALA A 129 -8.93 -9.86 5.90
CA ALA A 129 -9.22 -9.58 7.30
C ALA A 129 -8.94 -8.11 7.65
N LYS A 130 -8.04 -7.47 6.91
CA LYS A 130 -7.79 -6.03 6.95
C LYS A 130 -9.05 -5.20 6.69
N ILE A 131 -9.82 -5.58 5.67
CA ILE A 131 -11.08 -4.90 5.33
C ILE A 131 -12.14 -5.21 6.38
N SER A 132 -12.22 -6.46 6.86
CA SER A 132 -13.12 -6.83 7.96
C SER A 132 -12.84 -6.01 9.23
N ARG A 133 -11.57 -5.83 9.62
CA ARG A 133 -11.16 -4.97 10.76
C ARG A 133 -11.56 -3.51 10.55
N TYR A 134 -11.32 -2.97 9.35
CA TYR A 134 -11.70 -1.62 8.98
C TYR A 134 -13.22 -1.37 9.08
N LEU A 135 -14.02 -2.29 8.54
CA LEU A 135 -15.49 -2.21 8.61
C LEU A 135 -15.99 -2.33 10.06
N THR A 136 -15.39 -3.24 10.84
CA THR A 136 -15.68 -3.42 12.27
C THR A 136 -15.39 -2.15 13.07
N GLY A 137 -14.24 -1.51 12.84
CA GLY A 137 -13.86 -0.26 13.50
C GLY A 137 -14.85 0.88 13.22
N ARG A 138 -15.50 0.85 12.05
CA ARG A 138 -16.55 1.79 11.64
C ARG A 138 -17.97 1.37 12.03
N ARG A 139 -18.12 0.27 12.76
CA ARG A 139 -19.42 -0.30 13.18
C ARG A 139 -20.36 -0.59 12.00
N VAL A 140 -19.79 -0.94 10.84
CA VAL A 140 -20.55 -1.36 9.65
C VAL A 140 -20.75 -2.86 9.70
N ARG A 141 -21.98 -3.33 9.45
CA ARG A 141 -22.29 -4.77 9.34
C ARG A 141 -21.79 -5.30 8.01
N PHE A 142 -21.27 -6.53 7.99
CA PHE A 142 -20.83 -7.17 6.75
C PHE A 142 -20.86 -8.70 6.90
N THR A 143 -20.85 -9.40 5.76
CA THR A 143 -20.52 -10.82 5.70
C THR A 143 -19.11 -11.03 5.17
N GLU A 144 -18.43 -12.07 5.66
CA GLU A 144 -17.11 -12.45 5.15
C GLU A 144 -17.15 -12.81 3.65
N ALA A 145 -18.31 -13.30 3.16
CA ALA A 145 -18.52 -13.59 1.74
C ALA A 145 -18.48 -12.30 0.89
N ALA A 146 -19.12 -11.22 1.34
CA ALA A 146 -19.09 -9.93 0.65
C ALA A 146 -17.69 -9.32 0.67
N VAL A 147 -17.00 -9.37 1.81
CA VAL A 147 -15.60 -8.89 1.93
C VAL A 147 -14.66 -9.70 1.01
N ALA A 148 -14.82 -11.01 0.95
CA ALA A 148 -14.03 -11.86 0.07
C ALA A 148 -14.30 -11.58 -1.42
N ASP A 149 -15.56 -11.41 -1.84
CA ASP A 149 -15.88 -11.03 -3.23
C ASP A 149 -15.31 -9.65 -3.57
N TYR A 150 -15.43 -8.69 -2.66
CA TYR A 150 -14.84 -7.37 -2.79
C TYR A 150 -13.31 -7.44 -2.98
N CYS A 151 -12.59 -8.09 -2.07
CA CYS A 151 -11.13 -8.19 -2.13
C CYS A 151 -10.65 -8.94 -3.37
N ARG A 152 -11.38 -9.96 -3.82
CA ARG A 152 -11.06 -10.69 -5.06
C ARG A 152 -11.14 -9.78 -6.29
N ARG A 153 -12.11 -8.86 -6.34
CA ARG A 153 -12.34 -8.01 -7.52
C ARG A 153 -11.52 -6.73 -7.53
N TYR A 154 -11.30 -6.12 -6.38
CA TYR A 154 -10.70 -4.80 -6.25
C TYR A 154 -9.37 -4.79 -5.50
N GLY A 155 -8.99 -5.92 -4.87
CA GLY A 155 -7.94 -5.98 -3.87
C GLY A 155 -8.43 -5.45 -2.51
N ALA A 156 -7.71 -5.78 -1.44
CA ALA A 156 -7.97 -5.23 -0.11
C ALA A 156 -7.58 -3.73 -0.06
N SER A 157 -8.42 -2.87 -0.62
CA SER A 157 -8.26 -1.40 -0.68
C SER A 157 -9.12 -0.73 0.39
N TYR A 158 -8.51 0.06 1.28
CA TYR A 158 -9.27 0.89 2.23
C TYR A 158 -9.98 2.04 1.54
N LEU A 159 -9.33 2.62 0.52
CA LEU A 159 -9.84 3.78 -0.21
C LEU A 159 -11.10 3.42 -0.98
N ASP A 160 -11.12 2.29 -1.68
CA ASP A 160 -12.30 1.88 -2.44
C ASP A 160 -13.45 1.47 -1.52
N ALA A 161 -13.14 0.82 -0.38
CA ALA A 161 -14.14 0.50 0.64
C ALA A 161 -14.75 1.78 1.23
N ALA A 162 -13.92 2.79 1.54
CA ALA A 162 -14.38 4.09 2.00
C ALA A 162 -15.29 4.76 0.96
N HIS A 163 -14.88 4.79 -0.31
CA HIS A 163 -15.66 5.37 -1.39
C HIS A 163 -17.01 4.68 -1.59
N ILE A 164 -17.08 3.34 -1.44
CA ILE A 164 -18.35 2.59 -1.50
C ILE A 164 -19.28 3.05 -0.38
N LEU A 165 -18.77 3.16 0.85
CA LEU A 165 -19.55 3.57 2.02
C LEU A 165 -19.96 5.04 1.97
N GLU A 166 -19.11 5.93 1.46
CA GLU A 166 -19.45 7.35 1.28
C GLU A 166 -20.54 7.53 0.23
N ARG A 167 -20.50 6.73 -0.84
CA ARG A 167 -21.46 6.80 -1.93
C ARG A 167 -22.80 6.14 -1.58
N PHE A 168 -22.77 5.07 -0.79
CA PHE A 168 -23.94 4.36 -0.32
C PHE A 168 -23.87 4.29 1.20
N PRO A 169 -24.24 5.38 1.91
CA PRO A 169 -24.12 5.50 3.36
C PRO A 169 -25.16 4.62 4.05
N LEU A 170 -24.89 3.32 4.04
CA LEU A 170 -25.64 2.28 4.72
C LEU A 170 -24.82 1.76 5.88
N ASP A 171 -25.50 1.25 6.89
CA ASP A 171 -24.91 0.56 8.04
C ASP A 171 -24.52 -0.91 7.72
N ASP A 172 -24.61 -1.29 6.44
CA ASP A 172 -24.44 -2.63 5.92
C ASP A 172 -23.61 -2.58 4.62
N PHE A 173 -22.40 -3.14 4.69
CA PHE A 173 -21.44 -3.17 3.59
C PHE A 173 -21.93 -4.02 2.42
N ASP A 174 -22.60 -5.15 2.68
CA ASP A 174 -23.10 -6.05 1.64
C ASP A 174 -24.09 -5.30 0.73
N ARG A 175 -24.99 -4.51 1.34
CA ARG A 175 -25.94 -3.68 0.62
C ARG A 175 -25.26 -2.55 -0.15
N ALA A 176 -24.33 -1.83 0.49
CA ALA A 176 -23.59 -0.74 -0.14
C ALA A 176 -22.77 -1.25 -1.34
N TYR A 177 -22.10 -2.38 -1.15
CA TYR A 177 -21.31 -3.05 -2.16
C TYR A 177 -22.17 -3.57 -3.32
N GLY A 178 -23.30 -4.22 -3.04
CA GLY A 178 -24.24 -4.67 -4.06
C GLY A 178 -24.84 -3.52 -4.88
N ALA A 179 -25.13 -2.38 -4.24
CA ALA A 179 -25.56 -1.16 -4.93
C ALA A 179 -24.45 -0.60 -5.84
N PHE A 180 -23.21 -0.55 -5.35
CA PHE A 180 -22.04 -0.15 -6.14
C PHE A 180 -21.82 -1.06 -7.35
N GLN A 181 -21.89 -2.37 -7.18
CA GLN A 181 -21.75 -3.33 -8.28
C GLN A 181 -22.82 -3.12 -9.37
N ARG A 182 -24.09 -2.90 -8.97
CA ARG A 182 -25.18 -2.61 -9.92
C ARG A 182 -24.92 -1.35 -10.71
N LEU A 183 -24.43 -0.29 -10.07
CA LEU A 183 -24.08 0.95 -10.74
C LEU A 183 -22.91 0.76 -11.73
N CYS A 184 -21.85 0.06 -11.32
CA CYS A 184 -20.72 -0.23 -12.20
C CYS A 184 -21.16 -1.02 -13.44
N ARG A 185 -22.13 -1.93 -13.30
CA ARG A 185 -22.72 -2.67 -14.41
C ARG A 185 -23.48 -1.76 -15.38
N ILE A 186 -24.30 -0.83 -14.88
CA ILE A 186 -25.04 0.13 -15.71
C ILE A 186 -24.08 0.99 -16.51
N LYS A 187 -23.04 1.54 -15.87
CA LYS A 187 -22.03 2.36 -16.55
C LYS A 187 -21.33 1.61 -17.68
N ARG A 188 -20.99 0.33 -17.48
CA ARG A 188 -20.39 -0.51 -18.53
C ARG A 188 -21.36 -0.82 -19.67
N GLY A 189 -22.66 -0.95 -19.39
CA GLY A 189 -23.69 -1.18 -20.40
C GLY A 189 -24.05 0.06 -21.23
N GLN A 190 -23.79 1.28 -20.71
CA GLN A 190 -24.01 2.55 -21.42
C GLN A 190 -22.79 3.02 -22.23
N SER A 191 -21.67 2.29 -22.21
CA SER A 191 -20.44 2.59 -22.97
C SER A 191 -20.21 1.66 -24.16
N GLY A 192 -21.28 1.12 -24.77
CA GLY A 192 -21.23 0.40 -26.06
C GLY A 192 -20.81 1.32 -27.22
N PRO A 193 -20.23 0.78 -28.31
CA PRO A 193 -19.32 1.50 -29.19
C PRO A 193 -20.02 2.64 -29.92
N GLY A 194 -19.43 3.84 -29.81
CA GLY A 194 -19.59 4.90 -30.80
C GLY A 194 -18.55 4.74 -31.91
#